data_AF-A0A8T2WFR1-F1
#
_entry.id   AF-A0A8T2WFR1-F1
#
_cell.length_a   1.000
_cell.length_b   1.000
_cell.length_c   1.000
_cell.angle_alpha   90.00
_cell.angle_beta   90.00
_cell.angle_gamma   90.00
#
_symmetry.space_group_name_H-M   'P 1'
#
loop_
_entity.id
_entity.type
_entity.pdbx_description
1 polymer ?
#
loop_
_entity_poly.entity_id
_entity_poly.type
_entity_poly.pdbx_seq_one_letter_code
_entity_poly.pdbx_strand_id
1 'polypeptide(L)'
;MEETFVPLRGIKNDLRGRLRCYKQDWTGGFKSGFRILAPTTYIFFASAIPVISFGEQLERNTEPTVIMYTFMFNFAKERADLGRDLFLAWTGWVCVWTALLLFLLAVLGASSIINRFTRIAGELFGLLIAMLFMQQAIKGLVEEFRIPQREDPKSTEFIPSWRFANGMFALVLSFGLLLTGLRSRKARSWRYGSGWLRSLIADYGVPLMVLVWTAVSYIPTGNVPKGIPPASFQPKSLDSWCI
;
A
#
# COMPACT_ATOMS: atom_id res chain seq x y z
N MET A 1 -22.93 -1.29 -35.51
CA MET A 1 -23.32 0.10 -35.23
C MET A 1 -22.03 0.90 -35.23
N GLU A 2 -21.73 1.56 -36.35
CA GLU A 2 -20.54 2.42 -36.49
C GLU A 2 -20.77 3.65 -35.61
N GLU A 3 -20.25 3.62 -34.39
CA GLU A 3 -20.06 4.83 -33.59
C GLU A 3 -19.05 5.71 -34.33
N THR A 4 -19.54 6.70 -35.07
CA THR A 4 -18.70 7.76 -35.63
C THR A 4 -17.84 8.32 -34.51
N PHE A 5 -16.54 8.09 -34.62
CA PHE A 5 -15.56 8.51 -33.64
C PHE A 5 -15.53 10.03 -33.57
N VAL A 6 -16.23 10.60 -32.61
CA VAL A 6 -16.17 12.04 -32.34
C VAL A 6 -15.18 12.23 -31.20
N PRO A 7 -13.96 12.75 -31.47
CA PRO A 7 -13.01 13.02 -30.40
C PRO A 7 -13.66 13.94 -29.35
N LEU A 8 -13.32 13.75 -28.07
CA LEU A 8 -13.84 14.52 -26.91
C LEU A 8 -15.31 14.28 -26.51
N ARG A 9 -16.12 13.57 -27.30
CA ARG A 9 -17.54 13.31 -26.95
C ARG A 9 -17.66 12.48 -25.67
N GLY A 10 -16.79 11.49 -25.48
CA GLY A 10 -16.72 10.67 -24.26
C GLY A 10 -16.44 11.52 -23.02
N ILE A 11 -15.39 12.35 -23.06
CA ILE A 11 -15.00 13.24 -21.95
C ILE A 11 -16.13 14.22 -21.60
N LYS A 12 -16.76 14.83 -22.62
CA LYS A 12 -17.86 15.79 -22.40
C LYS A 12 -19.07 15.14 -21.73
N ASN A 13 -19.41 13.92 -22.13
CA ASN A 13 -20.51 13.16 -21.53
C ASN A 13 -20.21 12.81 -20.07
N ASP A 14 -18.98 12.36 -19.79
CA ASP A 14 -18.55 11.99 -18.43
C ASP A 14 -18.53 13.21 -17.49
N LEU A 15 -17.99 14.34 -17.96
CA LEU A 15 -17.99 15.59 -17.21
C LEU A 15 -19.41 16.09 -16.91
N ARG A 16 -20.30 16.05 -17.92
CA ARG A 16 -21.69 16.48 -17.75
C ARG A 16 -22.46 15.59 -16.77
N GLY A 17 -22.22 14.27 -16.79
CA GLY A 17 -22.80 13.33 -15.84
C GLY A 17 -22.33 13.64 -14.41
N ARG A 18 -21.03 13.82 -14.22
CA ARG A 18 -20.42 14.01 -12.91
C ARG A 18 -20.70 15.38 -12.30
N LEU A 19 -20.74 16.45 -13.10
CA LEU A 19 -21.04 17.81 -12.65
C LEU A 19 -22.42 17.93 -11.96
N ARG A 20 -23.42 17.16 -12.41
CA ARG A 20 -24.77 17.16 -11.80
C ARG A 20 -24.76 16.59 -10.39
N CYS A 21 -24.00 15.52 -10.16
CA CYS A 21 -23.91 14.85 -8.87
C CYS A 21 -22.93 15.55 -7.92
N TYR A 22 -21.92 16.27 -8.44
CA TYR A 22 -20.85 16.86 -7.64
C TYR A 22 -21.36 17.77 -6.51
N LYS A 23 -22.34 18.63 -6.79
CA LYS A 23 -22.95 19.51 -5.75
C LYS A 23 -23.69 18.70 -4.69
N GLN A 24 -24.33 17.60 -5.09
CA GLN A 24 -25.04 16.70 -4.18
C GLN A 24 -24.06 15.89 -3.32
N ASP A 25 -22.92 15.48 -3.88
CA ASP A 25 -21.89 14.72 -3.16
C ASP A 25 -21.27 15.56 -2.03
N TRP A 26 -20.96 16.83 -2.29
CA TRP A 26 -20.43 17.74 -1.28
C TRP A 26 -21.44 18.04 -0.17
N THR A 27 -22.68 18.37 -0.55
CA THR A 27 -23.73 18.64 0.45
C THR A 27 -24.14 17.39 1.23
N GLY A 28 -24.12 16.22 0.60
CA GLY A 28 -24.35 14.93 1.24
C GLY A 28 -23.21 14.53 2.18
N GLY A 29 -21.95 14.76 1.80
CA GLY A 29 -20.78 14.50 2.61
C GLY A 29 -20.78 15.29 3.91
N PHE A 30 -21.04 16.60 3.85
CA PHE A 30 -21.15 17.44 5.04
C PHE A 30 -22.33 17.06 5.95
N LYS A 31 -23.48 16.69 5.38
CA LYS A 31 -24.66 16.23 6.15
C LYS A 31 -24.46 14.86 6.82
N SER A 32 -23.58 14.02 6.29
CA SER A 32 -23.27 12.70 6.86
C SER A 32 -22.52 12.78 8.20
N GLY A 33 -21.87 13.91 8.50
CA GLY A 33 -21.21 14.17 9.78
C GLY A 33 -20.24 13.07 10.19
N PHE A 34 -20.34 12.58 11.42
CA PHE A 34 -19.45 11.54 11.98
C PHE A 34 -19.59 10.16 11.33
N ARG A 35 -20.63 9.89 10.51
CA ARG A 35 -20.81 8.58 9.86
C ARG A 35 -19.78 8.31 8.76
N ILE A 36 -19.17 9.37 8.20
CA ILE A 36 -18.14 9.23 7.16
C ILE A 36 -16.78 8.82 7.72
N LEU A 37 -16.55 9.06 9.02
CA LEU A 37 -15.26 8.80 9.68
C LEU A 37 -14.88 7.32 9.66
N ALA A 38 -15.85 6.43 9.82
CA ALA A 38 -15.59 4.99 9.80
C ALA A 38 -15.05 4.52 8.44
N PRO A 39 -15.76 4.76 7.32
CA PRO A 39 -15.25 4.49 5.99
C PRO A 39 -13.92 5.18 5.69
N THR A 40 -13.74 6.46 6.05
CA THR A 40 -12.51 7.20 5.74
C THR A 40 -11.32 6.63 6.50
N THR A 41 -11.45 6.34 7.79
CA THR A 41 -10.38 5.74 8.59
C THR A 41 -10.06 4.33 8.07
N TYR A 42 -11.07 3.53 7.74
CA TYR A 42 -10.85 2.21 7.16
C TYR A 42 -10.06 2.28 5.83
N ILE A 43 -10.48 3.15 4.91
CA ILE A 43 -9.81 3.33 3.61
C ILE A 43 -8.39 3.87 3.79
N PHE A 44 -8.19 4.80 4.73
CA PHE A 44 -6.86 5.33 5.04
C PHE A 44 -5.89 4.20 5.44
N PHE A 45 -6.24 3.36 6.41
CA PHE A 45 -5.36 2.26 6.81
C PHE A 45 -5.24 1.17 5.73
N ALA A 46 -6.33 0.86 5.03
CA ALA A 46 -6.32 -0.13 3.95
C ALA A 46 -5.43 0.28 2.76
N SER A 47 -5.25 1.58 2.54
CA SER A 47 -4.34 2.11 1.50
C SER A 47 -2.94 2.38 2.03
N ALA A 48 -2.79 2.88 3.25
CA ALA A 48 -1.50 3.20 3.85
C ALA A 48 -0.66 1.94 4.11
N ILE A 49 -1.23 0.86 4.64
CA ILE A 49 -0.46 -0.35 5.00
C ILE A 49 0.22 -0.98 3.79
N PRO A 50 -0.47 -1.22 2.65
CA PRO A 50 0.21 -1.70 1.44
C PRO A 50 1.24 -0.71 0.93
N VAL A 51 0.96 0.60 0.89
CA VAL A 51 1.92 1.61 0.40
C VAL A 51 3.19 1.65 1.26
N ILE A 52 3.05 1.52 2.58
CA ILE A 52 4.17 1.45 3.52
C ILE A 52 4.97 0.17 3.32
N SER A 53 4.27 -0.98 3.26
CA SER A 53 4.92 -2.27 3.03
C SER A 53 5.62 -2.30 1.68
N PHE A 54 5.05 -1.69 0.65
CA PHE A 54 5.67 -1.52 -0.66
C PHE A 54 6.85 -0.56 -0.61
N GLY A 55 6.77 0.53 0.15
CA GLY A 55 7.86 1.46 0.39
C GLY A 55 9.08 0.81 1.05
N GLU A 56 8.84 -0.10 1.99
CA GLU A 56 9.89 -0.89 2.64
C GLU A 56 10.43 -1.99 1.70
N GLN A 57 9.54 -2.68 0.99
CA GLN A 57 9.93 -3.69 -0.01
C GLN A 57 10.68 -3.09 -1.21
N LEU A 58 10.43 -1.83 -1.56
CA LEU A 58 11.18 -1.06 -2.57
C LEU A 58 12.69 -1.02 -2.29
N GLU A 59 13.11 -1.10 -1.02
CA GLU A 59 14.53 -1.17 -0.67
C GLU A 59 15.16 -2.56 -0.89
N ARG A 60 14.34 -3.62 -1.04
CA ARG A 60 14.79 -5.01 -0.93
C ARG A 60 14.34 -5.97 -2.03
N ASN A 61 13.17 -5.82 -2.68
CA ASN A 61 12.65 -6.81 -3.64
C ASN A 61 11.71 -6.25 -4.74
N THR A 62 11.73 -6.93 -5.89
CA THR A 62 11.14 -6.57 -7.20
C THR A 62 9.64 -6.91 -7.34
N GLU A 63 8.78 -5.88 -7.40
CA GLU A 63 7.35 -5.93 -7.74
C GLU A 63 7.04 -5.31 -9.11
N PRO A 64 5.90 -5.52 -9.78
CA PRO A 64 5.68 -5.03 -11.16
C PRO A 64 5.96 -3.55 -11.40
N THR A 65 5.47 -2.66 -10.54
CA THR A 65 5.75 -1.22 -10.64
C THR A 65 7.22 -0.93 -10.28
N VAL A 66 7.74 -1.62 -9.28
CA VAL A 66 9.14 -1.51 -8.83
C VAL A 66 10.13 -2.06 -9.85
N ILE A 67 9.74 -3.09 -10.61
CA ILE A 67 10.47 -3.71 -11.72
C ILE A 67 10.55 -2.69 -12.85
N MET A 68 9.47 -1.96 -13.11
CA MET A 68 9.50 -0.88 -14.09
C MET A 68 10.48 0.22 -13.64
N TYR A 69 10.42 0.66 -12.38
CA TYR A 69 11.39 1.61 -11.84
C TYR A 69 12.84 1.09 -11.83
N THR A 70 13.04 -0.19 -11.52
CA THR A 70 14.36 -0.85 -11.51
C THR A 70 14.89 -0.98 -12.93
N PHE A 71 14.04 -1.34 -13.89
CA PHE A 71 14.39 -1.37 -15.32
C PHE A 71 14.75 0.03 -15.80
N MET A 72 13.94 1.04 -15.47
CA MET A 72 14.22 2.44 -15.77
C MET A 72 15.55 2.90 -15.16
N PHE A 73 15.83 2.51 -13.92
CA PHE A 73 17.08 2.85 -13.23
C PHE A 73 18.29 2.17 -13.87
N ASN A 74 18.19 0.88 -14.18
CA ASN A 74 19.25 0.15 -14.88
C ASN A 74 19.47 0.71 -16.28
N PHE A 75 18.40 1.03 -17.01
CA PHE A 75 18.46 1.66 -18.33
C PHE A 75 19.17 3.02 -18.30
N ALA A 76 18.86 3.86 -17.31
CA ALA A 76 19.51 5.15 -17.14
C ALA A 76 20.99 4.99 -16.73
N LYS A 77 21.30 4.02 -15.87
CA LYS A 77 22.66 3.72 -15.37
C LYS A 77 23.59 3.14 -16.45
N GLU A 78 23.06 2.35 -17.38
CA GLU A 78 23.84 1.74 -18.47
C GLU A 78 24.24 2.76 -19.56
N ARG A 79 23.61 3.94 -19.60
CA ARG A 79 23.95 5.00 -20.55
C ARG A 79 24.85 6.06 -19.91
N ALA A 80 26.02 6.27 -20.53
CA ALA A 80 27.00 7.26 -20.08
C ALA A 80 26.45 8.71 -20.10
N ASP A 81 25.47 9.00 -20.96
CA ASP A 81 24.93 10.35 -21.14
C ASP A 81 23.89 10.77 -20.09
N LEU A 82 23.27 9.82 -19.37
CA LEU A 82 22.24 10.10 -18.36
C LEU A 82 22.81 10.08 -16.93
N GLY A 83 23.72 9.15 -16.63
CA GLY A 83 24.28 9.01 -15.28
C GLY A 83 23.22 8.74 -14.19
N ARG A 84 23.65 8.72 -12.92
CA ARG A 84 22.74 8.54 -11.77
C ARG A 84 22.07 9.86 -11.37
N ASP A 85 22.77 10.98 -11.55
CA ASP A 85 22.37 12.28 -11.01
C ASP A 85 21.19 12.89 -11.80
N LEU A 86 21.03 12.57 -13.09
CA LEU A 86 19.90 13.03 -13.89
C LEU A 86 18.71 12.03 -13.90
N PHE A 87 18.78 10.92 -13.16
CA PHE A 87 17.70 9.92 -13.15
C PHE A 87 16.36 10.52 -12.68
N LEU A 88 16.38 11.38 -11.66
CA LEU A 88 15.17 12.04 -11.15
C LEU A 88 14.54 12.98 -12.19
N ALA A 89 15.36 13.78 -12.89
CA ALA A 89 14.87 14.65 -13.95
C ALA A 89 14.33 13.84 -15.15
N TRP A 90 15.01 12.75 -15.50
CA TRP A 90 14.60 11.87 -16.59
C TRP A 90 13.29 11.12 -16.29
N THR A 91 13.11 10.60 -15.07
CA THR A 91 11.84 9.99 -14.65
C THR A 91 10.70 11.00 -14.69
N GLY A 92 10.95 12.26 -14.33
CA GLY A 92 10.01 13.37 -14.50
C GLY A 92 9.56 13.55 -15.96
N TRP A 93 10.50 13.53 -16.91
CA TRP A 93 10.17 13.59 -18.35
C TRP A 93 9.40 12.37 -18.85
N VAL A 94 9.70 11.17 -18.37
CA VAL A 94 8.92 9.96 -18.67
C VAL A 94 7.48 10.11 -18.17
N CYS A 95 7.27 10.68 -16.99
CA CYS A 95 5.94 10.99 -16.46
C CYS A 95 5.18 12.01 -17.34
N VAL A 96 5.86 13.03 -17.87
CA VAL A 96 5.25 14.01 -18.80
C VAL A 96 4.76 13.32 -20.07
N TRP A 97 5.59 12.48 -20.70
CA TRP A 97 5.19 11.72 -21.89
C TRP A 97 4.06 10.73 -21.60
N THR A 98 4.10 10.06 -20.45
CA THR A 98 3.05 9.14 -20.02
C THR A 98 1.72 9.88 -19.84
N ALA A 99 1.72 11.06 -19.21
CA ALA A 99 0.53 11.89 -19.05
C ALA A 99 -0.03 12.35 -20.41
N LEU A 100 0.84 12.73 -21.35
CA LEU A 100 0.42 13.10 -22.71
C LEU A 100 -0.24 11.93 -23.45
N LEU A 101 0.33 10.72 -23.36
CA LEU A 101 -0.25 9.53 -23.97
C LEU A 101 -1.58 9.14 -23.33
N LEU A 102 -1.72 9.25 -22.01
CA LEU A 102 -2.98 9.03 -21.31
C LEU A 102 -4.05 10.04 -21.73
N PHE A 103 -3.68 11.31 -21.89
CA PHE A 103 -4.59 12.33 -22.41
C PHE A 103 -5.04 12.00 -23.83
N LEU A 104 -4.12 11.61 -24.70
CA LEU A 104 -4.42 11.20 -26.08
C LEU A 104 -5.38 10.00 -26.09
N LEU A 105 -5.11 8.95 -25.31
CA LEU A 105 -6.00 7.79 -25.18
C LEU A 105 -7.40 8.16 -24.67
N ALA A 106 -7.50 9.12 -23.75
CA ALA A 106 -8.79 9.62 -23.26
C ALA A 106 -9.57 10.37 -24.35
N VAL A 107 -8.89 11.22 -25.15
CA VAL A 107 -9.51 11.92 -26.30
C VAL A 107 -9.96 10.93 -27.36
N LEU A 108 -9.17 9.87 -27.57
CA LEU A 108 -9.49 8.79 -28.49
C LEU A 108 -10.54 7.79 -27.94
N GLY A 109 -11.19 8.04 -26.81
CA GLY A 109 -12.27 7.17 -26.32
C GLY A 109 -11.84 5.75 -25.98
N ALA A 110 -10.54 5.53 -25.69
CA ALA A 110 -10.01 4.23 -25.27
C ALA A 110 -10.68 3.72 -23.98
N SER A 111 -11.29 4.62 -23.19
CA SER A 111 -12.11 4.29 -22.02
C SER A 111 -13.27 3.34 -22.32
N SER A 112 -13.72 3.21 -23.58
CA SER A 112 -14.72 2.21 -23.98
C SER A 112 -14.22 0.76 -23.86
N ILE A 113 -12.90 0.53 -23.84
CA ILE A 113 -12.30 -0.81 -23.72
C ILE A 113 -12.61 -1.47 -22.37
N ILE A 114 -12.86 -0.68 -21.33
CA ILE A 114 -13.15 -1.21 -19.98
C ILE A 114 -14.43 -2.03 -19.96
N ASN A 115 -15.41 -1.70 -20.80
CA ASN A 115 -16.68 -2.43 -20.89
C ASN A 115 -16.50 -3.81 -21.54
N ARG A 116 -15.37 -4.05 -22.23
CA ARG A 116 -14.99 -5.37 -22.76
C ARG A 116 -14.28 -6.22 -21.70
N PHE A 117 -13.81 -5.62 -20.60
CA PHE A 117 -13.17 -6.36 -19.53
C PHE A 117 -14.20 -7.23 -18.82
N THR A 118 -14.04 -8.55 -18.96
CA THR A 118 -15.01 -9.51 -18.44
C THR A 118 -14.90 -9.60 -16.92
N ARG A 119 -16.02 -9.97 -16.27
CA ARG A 119 -16.04 -10.26 -14.84
C ARG A 119 -15.00 -11.32 -14.45
N ILE A 120 -14.80 -12.34 -15.30
CA ILE A 120 -13.80 -13.40 -15.09
C ILE A 120 -12.39 -12.80 -15.04
N ALA A 121 -12.06 -11.88 -15.95
CA ALA A 121 -10.76 -11.21 -15.94
C ALA A 121 -10.54 -10.39 -14.65
N GLY A 122 -11.60 -9.73 -14.15
CA GLY A 122 -11.56 -9.01 -12.87
C GLY A 122 -11.35 -9.90 -11.66
N GLU A 123 -12.06 -11.04 -11.59
CA GLU A 123 -11.92 -12.01 -10.50
C GLU A 123 -10.53 -12.67 -10.51
N LEU A 124 -10.00 -13.02 -11.69
CA LEU A 124 -8.65 -13.57 -11.83
C LEU A 124 -7.55 -12.55 -11.48
N PHE A 125 -7.69 -11.30 -11.93
CA PHE A 125 -6.74 -10.25 -11.58
C PHE A 125 -6.76 -9.97 -10.07
N GLY A 126 -7.96 -9.91 -9.46
CA GLY A 126 -8.11 -9.77 -8.02
C GLY A 126 -7.47 -10.93 -7.24
N LEU A 127 -7.65 -12.17 -7.71
CA LEU A 127 -7.01 -13.35 -7.13
C LEU A 127 -5.49 -13.29 -7.25
N LEU A 128 -4.96 -12.86 -8.40
CA LEU A 128 -3.52 -12.72 -8.62
C LEU A 128 -2.91 -11.70 -7.65
N ILE A 129 -3.53 -10.53 -7.48
CA ILE A 129 -3.07 -9.51 -6.54
C ILE A 129 -3.12 -10.04 -5.10
N ALA A 130 -4.18 -10.75 -4.72
CA ALA A 130 -4.28 -11.37 -3.40
C ALA A 130 -3.19 -12.42 -3.15
N MET A 131 -2.87 -13.24 -4.17
CA MET A 131 -1.80 -14.24 -4.09
C MET A 131 -0.42 -13.57 -3.96
N LEU A 132 -0.14 -12.52 -4.73
CA LEU A 132 1.11 -11.76 -4.65
C LEU A 132 1.28 -11.13 -3.27
N PHE A 133 0.23 -10.50 -2.73
CA PHE A 133 0.27 -9.94 -1.38
C PHE A 133 0.52 -10.99 -0.30
N MET A 134 -0.09 -12.18 -0.43
CA MET A 134 0.16 -13.27 0.50
C MET A 134 1.61 -13.77 0.43
N GLN A 135 2.18 -13.87 -0.77
CA GLN A 135 3.59 -14.22 -0.95
C GLN A 135 4.53 -13.20 -0.32
N GLN A 136 4.24 -11.91 -0.47
CA GLN A 136 5.04 -10.84 0.15
C GLN A 136 4.96 -10.86 1.67
N ALA A 137 3.76 -11.08 2.22
CA ALA A 137 3.59 -11.24 3.66
C ALA A 137 4.45 -12.39 4.21
N ILE A 138 4.49 -13.52 3.50
CA ILE A 138 5.34 -14.67 3.89
C ILE A 138 6.83 -14.31 3.75
N LYS A 139 7.23 -13.66 2.65
CA LYS A 139 8.63 -13.24 2.44
C LYS A 139 9.08 -12.27 3.54
N GLY A 140 8.27 -11.27 3.88
CA GLY A 140 8.56 -10.33 4.98
C GLY A 140 8.74 -11.04 6.32
N LEU A 141 7.89 -12.03 6.62
CA LEU A 141 8.05 -12.84 7.85
C LEU A 141 9.32 -13.70 7.84
N VAL A 142 9.72 -14.24 6.69
CA VAL A 142 10.96 -15.04 6.56
C VAL A 142 12.20 -14.14 6.64
N GLU A 143 12.13 -12.92 6.11
CA GLU A 143 13.24 -11.96 6.14
C GLU A 143 13.63 -11.55 7.56
N GLU A 144 12.69 -11.50 8.50
CA GLU A 144 12.98 -11.23 9.92
C GLU A 144 13.93 -12.26 10.56
N PHE A 145 13.92 -13.51 10.08
CA PHE A 145 14.84 -14.54 10.55
C PHE A 145 16.22 -14.48 9.89
N ARG A 146 16.37 -13.68 8.83
CA ARG A 146 17.59 -13.59 8.03
C ARG A 146 18.37 -12.32 8.38
N ILE A 147 19.70 -12.40 8.27
CA ILE A 147 20.56 -11.22 8.44
C ILE A 147 20.47 -10.39 7.15
N PRO A 148 20.14 -9.09 7.22
CA PRO A 148 20.20 -8.20 6.06
C PRO A 148 21.65 -8.07 5.59
N GLN A 149 21.89 -8.25 4.28
CA GLN A 149 23.25 -8.23 3.71
C GLN A 149 23.94 -6.85 3.77
N ARG A 150 23.20 -5.78 4.11
CA ARG A 150 23.71 -4.40 4.20
C ARG A 150 24.14 -3.97 5.60
N GLU A 151 23.90 -4.79 6.62
CA GLU A 151 24.17 -4.41 8.02
C GLU A 151 25.31 -5.23 8.61
N ASP A 152 26.03 -4.66 9.57
CA ASP A 152 27.21 -5.28 10.16
C ASP A 152 26.83 -6.58 10.88
N PRO A 153 27.31 -7.76 10.40
CA PRO A 153 26.91 -9.06 10.95
C PRO A 153 27.41 -9.30 12.38
N LYS A 154 28.21 -8.37 12.93
CA LYS A 154 28.74 -8.40 14.30
C LYS A 154 27.89 -7.62 15.31
N SER A 155 26.82 -6.95 14.88
CA SER A 155 25.94 -6.25 15.80
C SER A 155 25.26 -7.24 16.77
N THR A 156 24.94 -6.77 17.97
CA THR A 156 24.30 -7.59 19.02
C THR A 156 22.90 -8.07 18.64
N GLU A 157 22.29 -7.45 17.63
CA GLU A 157 20.98 -7.78 17.07
C GLU A 157 21.00 -9.08 16.24
N PHE A 158 22.15 -9.41 15.64
CA PHE A 158 22.31 -10.60 14.79
C PHE A 158 22.83 -11.84 15.51
N ILE A 159 22.97 -11.78 16.83
CA ILE A 159 23.28 -12.95 17.66
C ILE A 159 22.14 -13.99 17.50
N PRO A 160 22.44 -15.29 17.27
CA PRO A 160 21.42 -16.30 16.98
C PRO A 160 20.24 -16.34 17.96
N SER A 161 20.49 -16.18 19.25
CA SER A 161 19.46 -16.17 20.30
C SER A 161 18.50 -14.97 20.16
N TRP A 162 19.04 -13.78 19.88
CA TRP A 162 18.25 -12.54 19.70
C TRP A 162 17.46 -12.56 18.39
N ARG A 163 18.06 -13.02 17.29
CA ARG A 163 17.34 -13.18 16.02
C ARG A 163 16.17 -14.15 16.12
N PHE A 164 16.37 -15.28 16.80
CA PHE A 164 15.30 -16.25 17.00
C PHE A 164 14.16 -15.66 17.85
N ALA A 165 14.49 -14.92 18.91
CA ALA A 165 13.50 -14.24 19.73
C ALA A 165 12.73 -13.17 18.92
N ASN A 166 13.42 -12.34 18.13
CA ASN A 166 12.81 -11.31 17.29
C ASN A 166 11.90 -11.91 16.21
N GLY A 167 12.36 -12.94 15.50
CA GLY A 167 11.55 -13.62 14.49
C GLY A 167 10.31 -14.32 15.09
N MET A 168 10.45 -14.98 16.25
CA MET A 168 9.30 -15.55 16.96
C MET A 168 8.32 -14.47 17.42
N PHE A 169 8.82 -13.33 17.88
CA PHE A 169 8.00 -12.19 18.26
C PHE A 169 7.23 -11.62 17.06
N ALA A 170 7.88 -11.45 15.90
CA ALA A 170 7.24 -11.03 14.67
C ALA A 170 6.15 -11.99 14.19
N LEU A 171 6.36 -13.31 14.31
CA LEU A 171 5.33 -14.31 14.03
C LEU A 171 4.10 -14.14 14.95
N VAL A 172 4.32 -13.96 16.25
CA VAL A 172 3.24 -13.74 17.22
C VAL A 172 2.46 -12.47 16.90
N LEU A 173 3.14 -11.36 16.60
CA LEU A 173 2.50 -10.10 16.22
C LEU A 173 1.69 -10.24 14.92
N SER A 174 2.25 -10.90 13.91
CA SER A 174 1.60 -11.09 12.60
C SER A 174 0.37 -11.99 12.66
N PHE A 175 0.49 -13.18 13.26
CA PHE A 175 -0.67 -14.07 13.44
C PHE A 175 -1.69 -13.47 14.39
N GLY A 176 -1.24 -12.79 15.44
CA GLY A 176 -2.08 -12.06 16.38
C GLY A 176 -2.92 -10.99 15.69
N LEU A 177 -2.30 -10.13 14.88
CA LEU A 177 -2.97 -9.11 14.09
C LEU A 177 -3.97 -9.73 13.09
N LEU A 178 -3.57 -10.81 12.40
CA LEU A 178 -4.44 -11.51 11.46
C LEU A 178 -5.69 -12.08 12.13
N LEU A 179 -5.51 -12.85 13.22
CA LEU A 179 -6.60 -13.49 13.95
C LEU A 179 -7.55 -12.45 14.54
N THR A 180 -7.02 -11.43 15.21
CA THR A 180 -7.81 -10.37 15.83
C THR A 180 -8.51 -9.48 14.80
N GLY A 181 -7.87 -9.18 13.66
CA GLY A 181 -8.48 -8.47 12.53
C GLY A 181 -9.64 -9.26 11.90
N LEU A 182 -9.46 -10.56 11.68
CA LEU A 182 -10.53 -11.45 11.18
C LEU A 182 -11.69 -11.55 12.19
N ARG A 183 -11.39 -11.61 13.49
CA ARG A 183 -12.41 -11.56 14.55
C ARG A 183 -13.16 -10.24 14.55
N SER A 184 -12.47 -9.12 14.34
CA SER A 184 -13.07 -7.79 14.27
C SER A 184 -14.06 -7.66 13.12
N ARG A 185 -13.75 -8.23 11.95
CA ARG A 185 -14.69 -8.27 10.80
C ARG A 185 -15.96 -9.06 11.11
N LYS A 186 -15.87 -10.09 11.96
CA LYS A 186 -17.01 -10.89 12.44
C LYS A 186 -17.69 -10.30 13.69
N ALA A 187 -17.22 -9.16 14.20
CA ALA A 187 -17.75 -8.57 15.42
C ALA A 187 -19.24 -8.21 15.29
N ARG A 188 -19.73 -7.79 14.11
CA ARG A 188 -21.17 -7.54 13.89
C ARG A 188 -22.07 -8.73 14.20
N SER A 189 -21.58 -9.97 14.12
CA SER A 189 -22.37 -11.17 14.43
C SER A 189 -22.15 -11.72 15.85
N TRP A 190 -21.39 -11.03 16.70
CA TRP A 190 -21.20 -11.49 18.08
C TRP A 190 -22.49 -11.40 18.90
N ARG A 191 -22.80 -12.50 19.58
CA ARG A 191 -23.96 -12.63 20.48
C ARG A 191 -23.77 -11.89 21.81
N TYR A 192 -22.52 -11.64 22.19
CA TYR A 192 -22.15 -10.97 23.44
C TYR A 192 -21.54 -9.61 23.14
N GLY A 193 -22.07 -8.56 23.79
CA GLY A 193 -21.59 -7.18 23.65
C GLY A 193 -22.72 -6.18 23.38
N SER A 194 -22.53 -4.92 23.80
CA SER A 194 -23.47 -3.84 23.52
C SER A 194 -23.50 -3.52 22.02
N GLY A 195 -24.67 -3.16 21.48
CA GLY A 195 -24.85 -2.89 20.05
C GLY A 195 -23.95 -1.76 19.53
N TRP A 196 -23.68 -0.76 20.36
CA TRP A 196 -22.82 0.37 20.03
C TRP A 196 -21.34 -0.03 19.91
N LEU A 197 -20.81 -0.76 20.91
CA LEU A 197 -19.42 -1.23 20.89
C LEU A 197 -19.18 -2.22 19.74
N ARG A 198 -20.16 -3.07 19.46
CA ARG A 198 -20.13 -4.02 18.34
C ARG A 198 -20.03 -3.33 16.98
N SER A 199 -20.74 -2.21 16.79
CA SER A 199 -20.64 -1.42 15.55
C SER A 199 -19.26 -0.79 15.44
N LEU A 200 -18.77 -0.15 16.51
CA LEU A 200 -17.44 0.48 16.50
C LEU A 200 -16.31 -0.51 16.20
N ILE A 201 -16.29 -1.67 16.84
CA ILE A 201 -15.26 -2.70 16.61
C ILE A 201 -15.36 -3.29 15.19
N ALA A 202 -16.56 -3.37 14.63
CA ALA A 202 -16.70 -3.86 13.27
C ALA A 202 -16.31 -2.83 12.20
N ASP A 203 -16.58 -1.55 12.46
CA ASP A 203 -16.34 -0.46 11.54
C ASP A 203 -14.87 0.00 11.57
N TYR A 204 -14.26 0.04 12.75
CA TYR A 204 -12.87 0.46 12.99
C TYR A 204 -11.92 -0.70 13.30
N GLY A 205 -12.36 -1.94 13.08
CA GLY A 205 -11.65 -3.13 13.55
C GLY A 205 -10.21 -3.25 13.10
N VAL A 206 -9.97 -3.11 11.80
CA VAL A 206 -8.61 -3.23 11.24
C VAL A 206 -7.69 -2.12 11.76
N PRO A 207 -8.05 -0.82 11.70
CA PRO A 207 -7.28 0.26 12.33
C PRO A 207 -7.01 0.05 13.83
N LEU A 208 -8.04 -0.35 14.59
CA LEU A 208 -7.92 -0.55 16.03
C LEU A 208 -6.95 -1.68 16.35
N MET A 209 -7.01 -2.80 15.61
CA MET A 209 -6.09 -3.92 15.82
C MET A 209 -4.65 -3.55 15.45
N VAL A 210 -4.44 -2.74 14.42
CA VAL A 210 -3.10 -2.21 14.11
C VAL A 210 -2.57 -1.41 15.30
N LEU A 211 -3.34 -0.46 15.83
CA LEU A 211 -2.91 0.34 17.00
C LEU A 211 -2.63 -0.51 18.23
N VAL A 212 -3.48 -1.50 18.53
CA VAL A 212 -3.30 -2.41 19.67
C VAL A 212 -2.04 -3.25 19.50
N TRP A 213 -1.82 -3.87 18.35
CA TRP A 213 -0.65 -4.70 18.11
C TRP A 213 0.65 -3.89 17.99
N THR A 214 0.59 -2.66 17.49
CA THR A 214 1.69 -1.72 17.56
C THR A 214 1.98 -1.33 19.01
N ALA A 215 0.98 -1.06 19.85
CA ALA A 215 1.23 -0.80 21.27
C ALA A 215 1.86 -2.02 21.97
N VAL A 216 1.38 -3.23 21.66
CA VAL A 216 1.96 -4.49 22.17
C VAL A 216 3.41 -4.67 21.72
N SER A 217 3.77 -4.26 20.50
CA SER A 217 5.17 -4.35 20.04
C SER A 217 6.12 -3.44 20.83
N TYR A 218 5.63 -2.35 21.44
CA TYR A 218 6.44 -1.47 22.28
C TYR A 218 6.62 -1.96 23.73
N ILE A 219 5.79 -2.87 24.24
CA ILE A 219 5.87 -3.34 25.64
C ILE A 219 7.26 -3.90 26.01
N PRO A 220 7.91 -4.74 25.16
CA PRO A 220 9.24 -5.27 25.49
C PRO A 220 10.38 -4.24 25.39
N THR A 221 10.18 -3.11 24.71
CA THR A 221 11.28 -2.18 24.36
C THR A 221 11.95 -1.52 25.57
N GLY A 222 11.26 -1.43 26.72
CA GLY A 222 11.84 -0.89 27.96
C GLY A 222 12.95 -1.74 28.58
N ASN A 223 13.04 -3.03 28.23
CA ASN A 223 14.01 -3.99 28.78
C ASN A 223 15.12 -4.37 27.77
N VAL A 224 15.16 -3.71 26.61
CA VAL A 224 16.14 -3.99 25.54
C VAL A 224 17.40 -3.14 25.76
N PRO A 225 18.62 -3.68 25.59
CA PRO A 225 19.86 -2.91 25.70
C PRO A 225 19.86 -1.67 24.79
N LYS A 226 20.30 -0.51 25.31
CA LYS A 226 20.23 0.83 24.71
C LYS A 226 21.03 1.05 23.40
N GLY A 227 21.41 -0.01 22.68
CA GLY A 227 22.10 0.05 21.39
C GLY A 227 21.23 -0.35 20.20
N ILE A 228 20.01 -0.82 20.44
CA ILE A 228 19.08 -1.27 19.40
C ILE A 228 18.15 -0.11 19.11
N PRO A 229 18.26 0.59 17.97
CA PRO A 229 17.25 1.57 17.62
C PRO A 229 15.90 0.85 17.60
N PRO A 230 14.82 1.44 18.16
CA PRO A 230 13.50 0.91 17.87
C PRO A 230 13.36 0.81 16.35
N ALA A 231 12.52 -0.09 15.84
CA ALA A 231 12.11 -0.09 14.43
C ALA A 231 11.33 1.20 14.14
N SER A 232 12.02 2.33 14.23
CA SER A 232 11.55 3.66 13.96
C SER A 232 11.49 3.77 12.47
N PHE A 233 10.30 4.16 12.04
CA PHE A 233 9.86 4.51 10.72
C PHE A 233 10.66 5.71 10.16
N GLN A 234 11.98 5.63 10.12
CA GLN A 234 12.78 6.56 9.35
C GLN A 234 12.89 5.99 7.94
N PRO A 235 12.25 6.59 6.92
CA PRO A 235 12.68 6.36 5.56
C PRO A 235 14.13 6.84 5.48
N LYS A 236 15.08 5.90 5.48
CA LYS A 236 16.50 6.17 5.23
C LYS A 236 16.75 6.67 3.79
N SER A 237 15.69 6.87 3.00
CA SER A 237 15.71 7.26 1.60
C SER A 237 15.83 8.77 1.35
N LEU A 238 15.69 9.66 2.34
CA LEU A 238 15.87 11.10 2.06
C LEU A 238 17.33 11.56 2.07
N ASP A 239 18.23 10.84 2.76
CA ASP A 239 19.63 11.23 2.85
C ASP A 239 20.47 10.69 1.68
N SER A 240 20.05 9.59 1.05
CA SER A 240 20.78 8.97 -0.08
C SER A 240 20.51 9.62 -1.45
N TRP A 241 19.52 10.52 -1.54
CA TRP A 241 19.14 11.18 -2.80
C TRP A 241 19.44 12.70 -2.79
N CYS A 242 20.00 13.22 -1.69
CA CYS A 242 20.39 14.63 -1.53
C CYS A 242 21.91 14.85 -1.45
N ILE A 243 22.71 13.94 -2.03
CA ILE A 243 24.13 14.18 -2.33
C ILE A 243 24.38 13.89 -3.79
#